data_AF-A0A9Q3SWL3-F1
#
_entry.id   AF-A0A9Q3SWL3-F1
#
_cell.length_a   1.000
_cell.length_b   1.000
_cell.length_c   1.000
_cell.angle_alpha   90.00
_cell.angle_beta   90.00
_cell.angle_gamma   90.00
#
_symmetry.space_group_name_H-M   'P 1'
#
loop_
_entity.id
_entity.type
_entity.pdbx_description
1 polymer ?
#
loop_
_entity_poly.entity_id
_entity_poly.type
_entity_poly.pdbx_seq_one_letter_code
_entity_poly.pdbx_strand_id
1 'polypeptide(L)'
;MTTVFMLDDEEWWPDDPEPGALCSPTTYWADASEIGLPREVVSEVAASIVTVRVERGIERVAHLGDGFTTMLSAGDTPVGEAVLTGALVWDRYLWTDFRTPTTGRVRVLNFVGYVVQQVTRHPTVHSGWRVPEPHGPLEYLPAGTIESGVSVKWRVWQVEVAP
;
A
#
# COMPACT_ATOMS: atom_id res chain seq x y z
N MET A 1 17.25 -4.54 -9.36
CA MET A 1 16.65 -3.62 -8.39
C MET A 1 15.25 -3.30 -8.89
N THR A 2 14.25 -3.72 -8.11
CA THR A 2 12.84 -3.62 -8.47
C THR A 2 12.26 -2.34 -7.88
N THR A 3 11.68 -1.49 -8.72
CA THR A 3 11.04 -0.23 -8.30
C THR A 3 9.53 -0.37 -8.40
N VAL A 4 8.82 0.02 -7.35
CA VAL A 4 7.35 -0.06 -7.27
C VAL A 4 6.80 1.18 -6.56
N PHE A 5 5.51 1.40 -6.68
CA PHE A 5 4.79 2.34 -5.83
C PHE A 5 4.44 1.69 -4.49
N MET A 6 4.54 2.49 -3.43
CA MET A 6 4.15 2.15 -2.08
C MET A 6 3.10 3.15 -1.59
N LEU A 7 2.00 2.61 -1.08
CA LEU A 7 0.91 3.32 -0.47
C LEU A 7 1.13 3.33 1.05
N ASP A 8 0.99 4.50 1.64
CA ASP A 8 1.15 4.77 3.06
C ASP A 8 -0.13 5.44 3.55
N ASP A 9 -0.84 4.80 4.46
CA ASP A 9 -2.15 5.23 4.97
C ASP A 9 -2.08 6.23 6.13
N GLU A 10 -0.88 6.79 6.38
CA GLU A 10 -0.62 7.84 7.39
C GLU A 10 -0.97 7.41 8.83
N GLU A 11 -0.84 6.12 9.15
CA GLU A 11 -1.00 5.67 10.53
C GLU A 11 -0.04 6.40 11.48
N TRP A 12 -0.61 6.96 12.55
CA TRP A 12 0.09 7.87 13.44
C TRP A 12 1.28 7.16 14.11
N TRP A 13 2.50 7.64 13.80
CA TRP A 13 3.75 7.42 14.55
C TRP A 13 4.44 6.04 14.39
N PRO A 14 5.80 5.93 14.32
CA PRO A 14 6.84 6.97 14.31
C PRO A 14 7.60 7.18 12.99
N ASP A 15 7.49 6.29 12.01
CA ASP A 15 8.20 6.45 10.73
C ASP A 15 7.36 7.29 9.76
N ASP A 16 7.93 8.43 9.38
CA ASP A 16 7.47 9.29 8.29
C ASP A 16 8.42 9.00 7.12
N PRO A 17 7.99 8.22 6.11
CA PRO A 17 8.85 7.91 4.97
C PRO A 17 9.38 9.19 4.35
N GLU A 18 10.69 9.27 4.17
CA GLU A 18 11.38 10.38 3.49
C GLU A 18 12.34 9.83 2.45
N PRO A 19 12.61 10.55 1.34
CA PRO A 19 13.60 10.11 0.35
C PRO A 19 14.93 9.71 0.99
N GLY A 20 15.39 8.49 0.71
CA GLY A 20 16.59 7.87 1.27
C GLY A 20 16.35 7.01 2.51
N ALA A 21 15.19 7.11 3.17
CA ALA A 21 14.84 6.27 4.31
C ALA A 21 14.69 4.80 3.90
N LEU A 22 15.00 3.91 4.85
CA LEU A 22 14.73 2.48 4.74
C LEU A 22 13.54 2.13 5.64
N CYS A 23 12.43 1.73 5.05
CA CYS A 23 11.22 1.37 5.77
C CYS A 23 11.17 -0.15 6.06
N SER A 24 10.42 -0.52 7.09
CA SER A 24 10.21 -1.92 7.48
C SER A 24 9.55 -2.74 6.35
N PRO A 25 9.73 -4.07 6.32
CA PRO A 25 9.10 -4.94 5.33
C PRO A 25 7.60 -5.15 5.55
N THR A 26 6.96 -4.47 6.50
CA THR A 26 5.58 -4.73 6.88
C THR A 26 4.63 -4.25 5.78
N THR A 27 4.56 -5.04 4.72
CA THR A 27 3.83 -4.71 3.50
C THR A 27 2.96 -5.88 3.04
N TYR A 28 1.81 -5.53 2.47
CA TYR A 28 1.06 -6.42 1.61
C TYR A 28 0.96 -5.84 0.19
N TRP A 29 0.64 -6.68 -0.79
CA TRP A 29 0.37 -6.24 -2.14
C TRP A 29 -1.12 -5.96 -2.29
N ALA A 30 -1.48 -4.73 -2.67
CA ALA A 30 -2.84 -4.39 -3.04
C ALA A 30 -3.02 -4.55 -4.55
N ASP A 31 -3.89 -5.50 -4.94
CA ASP A 31 -4.27 -5.68 -6.34
C ASP A 31 -5.02 -4.45 -6.86
N ALA A 32 -4.59 -3.93 -8.01
CA ALA A 32 -5.15 -2.70 -8.57
C ALA A 32 -6.66 -2.78 -8.82
N SER A 33 -7.16 -3.95 -9.24
CA SER A 33 -8.56 -4.15 -9.57
C SER A 33 -9.43 -4.35 -8.33
N GLU A 34 -8.89 -5.00 -7.30
CA GLU A 34 -9.60 -5.27 -6.05
C GLU A 34 -9.94 -3.98 -5.29
N ILE A 35 -8.98 -3.05 -5.20
CA ILE A 35 -9.16 -1.80 -4.45
C ILE A 35 -9.44 -0.59 -5.34
N GLY A 36 -9.46 -0.75 -6.67
CA GLY A 36 -9.76 0.32 -7.62
C GLY A 36 -8.67 1.38 -7.72
N LEU A 37 -7.38 0.98 -7.73
CA LEU A 37 -6.27 1.92 -7.81
C LEU A 37 -6.23 2.72 -9.12
N PRO A 38 -5.93 4.02 -9.06
CA PRO A 38 -5.62 4.80 -10.25
C PRO A 38 -4.38 4.23 -10.96
N ARG A 39 -4.43 4.14 -12.28
CA ARG A 39 -3.32 3.60 -13.12
C ARG A 39 -1.99 4.29 -12.90
N GLU A 40 -2.00 5.56 -12.49
CA GLU A 40 -0.82 6.39 -12.25
C GLU A 40 0.05 5.86 -11.10
N VAL A 41 -0.52 5.05 -10.22
CA VAL A 41 0.15 4.48 -9.04
C VAL A 41 0.19 2.95 -9.07
N VAL A 42 -0.04 2.36 -10.24
CA VAL A 42 0.04 0.91 -10.46
C VAL A 42 1.43 0.53 -10.94
N SER A 43 1.99 -0.50 -10.32
CA SER A 43 3.22 -1.18 -10.71
C SER A 43 2.90 -2.55 -11.27
N GLU A 44 3.71 -2.99 -12.24
CA GLU A 44 3.73 -4.35 -12.74
C GLU A 44 5.07 -4.99 -12.36
N VAL A 45 5.04 -6.06 -11.56
CA VAL A 45 6.25 -6.68 -11.03
C VAL A 45 6.18 -8.20 -11.12
N ALA A 46 7.25 -8.80 -11.63
CA ALA A 46 7.39 -10.26 -11.60
C ALA A 46 7.62 -10.73 -10.16
N ALA A 47 6.92 -11.78 -9.76
CA ALA A 47 6.99 -12.33 -8.41
C ALA A 47 6.95 -13.86 -8.43
N SER A 48 7.69 -14.47 -7.51
CA SER A 48 7.53 -15.88 -7.18
C SER A 48 6.61 -16.00 -5.98
N ILE A 49 5.49 -16.70 -6.11
CA ILE A 49 4.45 -16.78 -5.08
C ILE A 49 4.49 -18.16 -4.44
N VAL A 50 4.58 -18.19 -3.11
CA VAL A 50 4.57 -19.43 -2.32
C VAL A 50 3.42 -19.42 -1.32
N THR A 51 3.05 -20.61 -0.85
CA THR A 51 2.12 -20.77 0.27
C THR A 51 2.88 -21.08 1.54
N VAL A 52 2.45 -20.46 2.65
CA VAL A 52 2.95 -20.73 3.99
C VAL A 52 1.78 -21.20 4.84
N ARG A 53 1.93 -22.36 5.49
CA ARG A 53 0.92 -22.87 6.41
C ARG A 53 1.16 -22.28 7.79
N VAL A 54 0.13 -21.63 8.32
CA VAL A 54 0.10 -21.03 9.65
C VAL A 54 -1.04 -21.64 10.46
N GLU A 55 -1.11 -21.40 11.77
CA GLU A 55 -2.18 -21.93 12.62
C GLU A 55 -3.58 -21.52 12.15
N ARG A 56 -3.70 -20.33 11.57
CA ARG A 56 -4.97 -19.75 11.09
C ARG A 56 -5.35 -20.16 9.67
N GLY A 57 -4.51 -20.92 8.97
CA GLY A 57 -4.78 -21.35 7.60
C GLY A 57 -3.57 -21.31 6.69
N ILE A 58 -3.79 -20.94 5.43
CA ILE A 58 -2.74 -20.82 4.42
C ILE A 58 -2.63 -19.34 4.05
N GLU A 59 -1.42 -18.81 4.16
CA GLU A 59 -1.05 -17.48 3.71
C GLU A 59 -0.26 -17.58 2.41
N ARG A 60 -0.29 -16.51 1.62
CA ARG A 60 0.48 -16.38 0.38
C ARG A 60 1.51 -15.29 0.52
N VAL A 61 2.72 -15.59 0.09
CA VAL A 61 3.86 -14.67 0.14
C VAL A 61 4.39 -14.51 -1.27
N ALA A 62 4.54 -13.26 -1.71
CA ALA A 62 5.20 -12.92 -2.96
C ALA A 62 6.64 -12.51 -2.70
N HIS A 63 7.56 -13.10 -3.45
CA HIS A 63 8.97 -12.74 -3.50
C HIS A 63 9.20 -11.81 -4.70
N LEU A 64 9.59 -10.56 -4.45
CA LEU A 64 9.78 -9.54 -5.50
C LEU A 64 11.25 -9.35 -5.94
N GLY A 65 12.13 -10.23 -5.46
CA GLY A 65 13.57 -10.19 -5.69
C GLY A 65 14.36 -9.72 -4.45
N ASP A 66 15.67 -9.94 -4.48
CA ASP A 66 16.64 -9.44 -3.48
C ASP A 66 16.30 -9.77 -2.01
N GLY A 67 15.57 -10.87 -1.75
CA GLY A 67 15.18 -11.27 -0.38
C GLY A 67 13.96 -10.51 0.18
N PHE A 68 13.39 -9.59 -0.59
CA PHE A 68 12.17 -8.88 -0.23
C PHE A 68 10.93 -9.76 -0.41
N THR A 69 10.05 -9.76 0.60
CA THR A 69 8.75 -10.43 0.54
C THR A 69 7.62 -9.51 0.95
N THR A 70 6.45 -9.72 0.34
CA THR A 70 5.21 -9.03 0.69
C THR A 70 4.07 -10.04 0.79
N MET A 71 3.12 -9.79 1.68
CA MET A 71 1.94 -10.65 1.81
C MET A 71 0.97 -10.39 0.67
N LEU A 72 0.25 -11.42 0.24
CA LEU A 72 -0.88 -11.26 -0.68
C LEU A 72 -2.18 -11.38 0.11
N SER A 73 -3.17 -10.52 -0.21
CA SER A 73 -4.53 -10.67 0.31
C SER A 73 -5.04 -12.09 0.05
N ALA A 74 -5.90 -12.60 0.94
CA ALA A 74 -6.44 -13.94 0.85
C ALA A 74 -7.37 -14.06 -0.36
N GLY A 75 -6.81 -14.32 -1.54
CA GLY A 75 -7.52 -14.46 -2.80
C GLY A 75 -7.12 -15.69 -3.59
N ASP A 76 -7.56 -15.74 -4.86
CA ASP A 76 -7.28 -16.83 -5.80
C ASP A 76 -5.91 -16.72 -6.47
N THR A 77 -4.98 -15.89 -5.95
CA THR A 77 -3.69 -15.69 -6.60
C THR A 77 -2.96 -17.02 -6.78
N PRO A 78 -2.59 -17.38 -8.01
CA PRO A 78 -1.90 -18.63 -8.29
C PRO A 78 -0.54 -18.71 -7.57
N VAL A 79 -0.15 -19.93 -7.20
CA VAL A 79 1.19 -20.23 -6.69
C VAL A 79 2.14 -20.39 -7.88
N GLY A 80 3.39 -19.96 -7.72
CA GLY A 80 4.42 -19.99 -8.75
C GLY A 80 4.73 -18.59 -9.28
N GLU A 81 5.32 -18.54 -10.47
CA GLU A 81 5.71 -17.29 -11.11
C GLU A 81 4.49 -16.56 -11.66
N ALA A 82 4.37 -15.27 -11.33
CA ALA A 82 3.29 -14.40 -11.80
C ALA A 82 3.79 -12.96 -12.00
N VAL A 83 2.98 -12.16 -12.69
CA VAL A 83 3.12 -10.70 -12.68
C VAL A 83 2.04 -10.15 -11.78
N LEU A 84 2.43 -9.43 -10.74
CA LEU A 84 1.52 -8.70 -9.87
C LEU A 84 1.27 -7.32 -10.46
N THR A 85 0.01 -6.88 -10.46
CA THR A 85 -0.42 -5.56 -10.94
C THR A 85 -1.11 -4.83 -9.80
N GLY A 86 -0.49 -3.76 -9.29
CA GLY A 86 -0.92 -3.14 -8.05
C GLY A 86 0.15 -2.27 -7.41
N ALA A 87 0.11 -2.13 -6.09
CA ALA A 87 1.11 -1.41 -5.33
C ALA A 87 1.42 -2.12 -4.01
N LEU A 88 2.59 -1.85 -3.44
CA LEU A 88 2.83 -2.19 -2.04
C LEU A 88 1.94 -1.30 -1.18
N VAL A 89 1.34 -1.86 -0.15
CA VAL A 89 0.78 -1.10 0.97
C VAL A 89 1.67 -1.35 2.15
N TRP A 90 2.16 -0.27 2.76
CA TRP A 90 2.89 -0.36 4.00
C TRP A 90 1.90 -0.27 5.16
N ASP A 91 1.89 -1.30 5.99
CA ASP A 91 0.92 -1.51 7.05
C ASP A 91 1.67 -2.00 8.30
N ARG A 92 1.66 -1.20 9.37
CA ARG A 92 2.35 -1.57 10.62
C ARG A 92 1.61 -2.63 11.42
N TYR A 93 0.31 -2.75 11.20
CA TYR A 93 -0.53 -3.75 11.85
C TYR A 93 -0.72 -4.99 11.00
N LEU A 94 0.06 -5.20 9.93
CA LEU A 94 0.03 -6.41 9.10
C LEU A 94 -0.04 -7.73 9.92
N TRP A 95 0.56 -7.74 11.11
CA TRP A 95 0.53 -8.87 12.06
C TRP A 95 -0.86 -9.23 12.63
N THR A 96 -1.86 -8.34 12.51
CA THR A 96 -3.25 -8.61 12.89
C THR A 96 -3.92 -9.56 11.92
N ASP A 97 -3.57 -9.41 10.63
CA ASP A 97 -4.15 -10.17 9.52
C ASP A 97 -3.28 -11.37 9.13
N PHE A 98 -1.96 -11.23 9.20
CA PHE A 98 -0.99 -12.25 8.79
C PHE A 98 -0.09 -12.71 9.94
N ARG A 99 0.30 -13.98 9.91
CA ARG A 99 1.25 -14.59 10.86
C ARG A 99 2.63 -14.79 10.28
N THR A 100 2.75 -14.85 8.96
CA THR A 100 4.04 -14.94 8.27
C THR A 100 4.74 -13.59 8.33
N PRO A 101 5.96 -13.50 8.90
CA PRO A 101 6.74 -12.28 8.87
C PRO A 101 7.28 -12.06 7.46
N THR A 102 7.15 -10.83 6.98
CA THR A 102 7.79 -10.37 5.74
C THR A 102 9.28 -10.07 5.97
N THR A 103 10.03 -10.05 4.88
CA THR A 103 11.49 -9.91 4.85
C THR A 103 11.91 -8.85 3.84
N GLY A 104 13.15 -8.36 3.97
CA GLY A 104 13.67 -7.26 3.17
C GLY A 104 13.32 -5.89 3.74
N ARG A 105 13.55 -4.85 2.95
CA ARG A 105 13.17 -3.46 3.23
C ARG A 105 12.81 -2.76 1.92
N VAL A 106 12.24 -1.58 2.04
CA VAL A 106 12.14 -0.68 0.88
C VAL A 106 12.95 0.59 1.16
N ARG A 107 13.65 1.08 0.13
CA ARG A 107 14.26 2.40 0.14
C ARG A 107 13.31 3.38 -0.51
N VAL A 108 12.95 4.43 0.20
CA VAL A 108 12.13 5.51 -0.35
C VAL A 108 12.96 6.30 -1.36
N LEU A 109 12.49 6.40 -2.60
CA LEU A 109 13.16 7.16 -3.65
C LEU A 109 12.59 8.56 -3.76
N ASN A 110 11.26 8.67 -3.79
CA ASN A 110 10.59 9.95 -4.00
C ASN A 110 9.17 9.97 -3.42
N PHE A 111 8.75 11.14 -2.96
CA PHE A 111 7.34 11.42 -2.72
C PHE A 111 6.67 11.80 -4.04
N VAL A 112 5.70 11.02 -4.51
CA VAL A 112 5.09 11.25 -5.83
C VAL A 112 3.72 11.91 -5.75
N GLY A 113 2.95 11.66 -4.69
CA GLY A 113 1.65 12.31 -4.52
C GLY A 113 0.71 11.57 -3.58
N TYR A 114 -0.57 11.58 -3.92
CA TYR A 114 -1.65 11.10 -3.09
C TYR A 114 -2.66 10.30 -3.93
N VAL A 115 -3.17 9.21 -3.34
CA VAL A 115 -4.46 8.64 -3.77
C VAL A 115 -5.53 9.25 -2.88
N VAL A 116 -6.53 9.83 -3.52
CA VAL A 116 -7.61 10.56 -2.85
C VAL A 116 -8.98 10.06 -3.29
N GLN A 117 -10.01 10.44 -2.53
CA GLN A 117 -11.40 10.24 -2.90
C GLN A 117 -12.19 11.52 -2.64
N GLN A 118 -13.12 11.86 -3.54
CA GLN A 118 -14.02 12.98 -3.35
C GLN A 118 -14.91 12.75 -2.12
N VAL A 119 -15.20 13.82 -1.36
CA VAL A 119 -15.96 13.72 -0.11
C VAL A 119 -16.86 14.93 0.11
N THR A 120 -18.08 14.66 0.56
CA THR A 120 -18.98 15.68 1.10
C THR A 120 -18.80 15.71 2.61
N ARG A 121 -18.60 16.89 3.20
CA ARG A 121 -18.38 17.02 4.64
C ARG A 121 -19.63 17.52 5.34
N HIS A 122 -20.26 16.64 6.10
CA HIS A 122 -21.47 16.93 6.85
C HIS A 122 -21.13 17.46 8.25
N PRO A 123 -21.84 18.50 8.74
CA PRO A 123 -21.66 18.96 10.10
C PRO A 123 -22.07 17.88 11.10
N THR A 124 -21.36 17.80 12.22
CA THR A 124 -21.75 16.93 13.34
C THR A 124 -22.46 17.72 14.44
N VAL A 125 -22.93 17.02 15.47
CA VAL A 125 -23.46 17.63 16.70
C VAL A 125 -22.40 18.43 17.48
N HIS A 126 -21.11 18.21 17.21
CA HIS A 126 -20.01 18.95 17.81
C HIS A 126 -19.54 20.06 16.87
N SER A 127 -19.61 21.31 17.34
CA SER A 127 -19.23 22.48 16.55
C SER A 127 -17.78 22.38 16.06
N GLY A 128 -17.55 22.69 14.79
CA GLY A 128 -16.24 22.61 14.13
C GLY A 128 -15.88 21.22 13.59
N TRP A 129 -16.60 20.17 13.98
CA TRP A 129 -16.35 18.80 13.52
C TRP A 129 -17.26 18.46 12.34
N ARG A 130 -16.66 17.87 11.30
CA ARG A 130 -17.38 17.39 10.12
C ARG A 130 -17.01 15.94 9.83
N VAL A 131 -17.99 15.15 9.43
CA VAL A 131 -17.78 13.77 8.96
C VAL A 131 -17.65 13.78 7.44
N PRO A 132 -16.57 13.23 6.87
CA PRO A 132 -16.46 13.04 5.43
C PRO A 132 -17.32 11.86 4.99
N GLU A 133 -18.13 12.07 3.94
CA GLU A 133 -18.85 11.03 3.22
C GLU A 133 -18.21 10.84 1.83
N PRO A 134 -17.44 9.76 1.62
CA PRO A 134 -16.75 9.51 0.37
C PRO A 134 -17.70 9.14 -0.78
N HIS A 135 -17.36 9.58 -1.99
CA HIS A 135 -18.09 9.25 -3.20
C HIS A 135 -17.18 9.26 -4.42
N GLY A 136 -17.59 8.57 -5.47
CA GLY A 136 -16.81 8.44 -6.70
C GLY A 136 -15.61 7.50 -6.57
N PRO A 137 -14.84 7.34 -7.66
CA PRO A 137 -13.66 6.49 -7.70
C PRO A 137 -12.50 7.10 -6.90
N LEU A 138 -11.44 6.29 -6.70
CA LEU A 138 -10.16 6.80 -6.27
C LEU A 138 -9.50 7.57 -7.41
N GLU A 139 -8.81 8.65 -7.06
CA GLU A 139 -8.12 9.54 -8.00
C GLU A 139 -6.68 9.75 -7.54
N TYR A 140 -5.76 9.92 -8.50
CA TYR A 140 -4.39 10.29 -8.21
C TYR A 140 -4.21 11.81 -8.31
N LEU A 141 -3.57 12.39 -7.29
CA LEU A 141 -3.10 13.77 -7.31
C LEU A 141 -1.57 13.78 -7.15
N PRO A 142 -0.82 14.50 -8.00
CA PRO A 142 0.62 14.65 -7.81
C PRO A 142 0.95 15.40 -6.53
N ALA A 143 2.17 15.24 -6.03
CA ALA A 143 2.65 15.94 -4.85
C ALA A 143 2.44 17.46 -4.97
N GLY A 144 1.85 18.05 -3.92
CA GLY A 144 1.44 19.45 -3.91
C GLY A 144 0.37 19.72 -2.86
N THR A 145 -0.28 20.88 -2.96
CA THR A 145 -1.37 21.27 -2.06
C THR A 145 -2.64 20.47 -2.37
N ILE A 146 -3.22 19.85 -1.34
CA ILE A 146 -4.48 19.12 -1.45
C ILE A 146 -5.66 20.05 -1.16
N GLU A 147 -6.66 20.04 -2.04
CA GLU A 147 -7.88 20.81 -1.86
C GLU A 147 -8.78 20.21 -0.77
N SER A 148 -9.58 21.04 -0.10
CA SER A 148 -10.49 20.58 0.96
C SER A 148 -11.62 19.66 0.49
N GLY A 149 -11.83 19.51 -0.82
CA GLY A 149 -12.90 18.70 -1.42
C GLY A 149 -12.64 17.19 -1.40
N VAL A 150 -11.42 16.78 -1.06
CA VAL A 150 -11.02 15.36 -1.09
C VAL A 150 -10.62 14.84 0.30
N SER A 151 -10.57 13.53 0.43
CA SER A 151 -9.96 12.80 1.54
C SER A 151 -8.77 12.05 0.98
N VAL A 152 -7.62 12.21 1.61
CA VAL A 152 -6.47 11.34 1.36
C VAL A 152 -6.82 9.94 1.84
N LYS A 153 -6.52 8.94 1.00
CA LYS A 153 -6.59 7.53 1.36
C LYS A 153 -5.19 6.99 1.59
N TRP A 154 -4.25 7.38 0.72
CA TRP A 154 -2.85 7.03 0.83
C TRP A 154 -1.95 8.17 0.35
N ARG A 155 -0.83 8.39 1.03
CA ARG A 155 0.37 8.97 0.44
C ARG A 155 1.00 7.95 -0.48
N VAL A 156 1.58 8.43 -1.57
CA VAL A 156 2.18 7.59 -2.60
C VAL A 156 3.66 7.91 -2.69
N TRP A 157 4.43 6.85 -2.52
CA TRP A 157 5.88 6.86 -2.59
C TRP A 157 6.36 6.01 -3.75
N GLN A 158 7.40 6.45 -4.42
CA GLN A 158 8.18 5.57 -5.27
C GLN A 158 9.29 4.95 -4.42
N VAL A 159 9.40 3.63 -4.45
CA VAL A 159 10.36 2.90 -3.61
C VAL A 159 11.14 1.84 -4.41
N GLU A 160 12.30 1.49 -3.91
CA GLU A 160 13.15 0.40 -4.39
C GLU A 160 13.17 -0.73 -3.36
N VAL A 161 12.94 -1.97 -3.77
CA VAL A 161 13.10 -3.13 -2.87
C VAL A 161 14.58 -3.35 -2.55
N ALA A 162 14.85 -3.70 -1.30
CA ALA A 162 16.19 -3.95 -0.77
C ALA A 162 16.19 -5.21 0.13
N PRO A 163 17.34 -5.90 0.24
CA PRO A 163 17.51 -7.03 1.16
C PRO A 163 17.38 -6.66 2.63
#